data_AF-A0A1H8TU56-F1
#
_entry.id   AF-A0A1H8TU56-F1
#
_cell.length_a   1.000
_cell.length_b   1.000
_cell.length_c   1.000
_cell.angle_alpha   90.00
_cell.angle_beta   90.00
_cell.angle_gamma   90.00
#
_symmetry.space_group_name_H-M   'P 1'
#
loop_
_entity.id
_entity.type
_entity.pdbx_description
1 polymer ?
#
loop_
_entity_poly.entity_id
_entity_poly.type
_entity_poly.pdbx_seq_one_letter_code
_entity_poly.pdbx_strand_id
1 'polypeptide(L)' 'MNIHKRTRLTLLDRQEIWRLYQTRLWKVVQLAEHFHVSRPTIYDVLKRARL' A
#
# COMPACT_ATOMS: atom_id res chain seq x y z
N MET A 1 -9.01 15.34 8.04
CA MET A 1 -8.25 14.12 7.66
C MET A 1 -7.67 13.52 8.93
N ASN A 2 -8.42 12.65 9.61
CA ASN A 2 -7.97 12.01 10.84
C ASN A 2 -6.88 11.00 10.49
N ILE A 3 -5.62 11.39 10.68
CA ILE A 3 -4.48 10.50 10.52
C ILE A 3 -4.49 9.55 11.72
N HIS A 4 -5.06 8.36 11.53
CA HIS A 4 -5.04 7.32 12.55
C HIS A 4 -3.58 6.93 12.85
N LYS A 5 -3.15 7.16 14.11
CA LYS A 5 -1.78 6.91 14.59
C LYS A 5 -1.33 5.44 14.48
N ARG A 6 -2.24 4.50 14.21
CA ARG A 6 -2.02 3.04 14.09
C ARG A 6 -1.78 2.54 12.65
N THR A 7 -1.85 3.40 11.64
CA THR A 7 -1.84 3.01 10.22
C THR A 7 -0.52 3.38 9.53
N ARG A 8 0.62 3.22 10.21
CA ARG A 8 1.93 3.48 9.59
C ARG A 8 2.39 2.21 8.88
N LEU A 9 2.28 2.21 7.55
CA LEU A 9 2.96 1.22 6.71
C LEU A 9 4.46 1.26 7.00
N THR A 10 4.98 0.15 7.49
CA THR A 10 6.42 -0.06 7.69
C THR A 10 7.14 -0.11 6.34
N LEU A 11 8.47 -0.04 6.34
CA LEU A 11 9.24 -0.20 5.11
C LEU A 11 9.03 -1.58 4.48
N LEU A 12 8.87 -2.62 5.32
CA LEU A 12 8.59 -3.98 4.88
C LEU A 12 7.21 -4.07 4.22
N ASP A 13 6.18 -3.46 4.80
CA ASP A 13 4.83 -3.44 4.21
C ASP A 13 4.85 -2.78 2.82
N ARG A 14 5.63 -1.71 2.66
CA ARG A 14 5.75 -1.02 1.36
C ARG A 14 6.42 -1.89 0.31
N GLN A 15 7.46 -2.63 0.70
CA GLN A 15 8.13 -3.59 -0.19
C GLN A 15 7.19 -4.74 -0.55
N GLU A 16 6.41 -5.24 0.40
CA GLU A 16 5.44 -6.31 0.16
C GLU A 16 4.28 -5.84 -0.74
N ILE A 17 3.75 -4.63 -0.53
CA ILE A 17 2.77 -4.00 -1.44
C ILE A 17 3.32 -3.97 -2.87
N TRP A 18 4.58 -3.56 -3.04
CA TRP A 18 5.21 -3.50 -4.36
C TRP A 18 5.36 -4.89 -4.99
N ARG A 19 5.84 -5.87 -4.22
CA ARG A 19 5.99 -7.26 -4.65
C ARG A 19 4.65 -7.85 -5.08
N LEU A 20 3.61 -7.71 -4.25
CA LEU A 20 2.27 -8.21 -4.54
C LEU A 20 1.66 -7.52 -5.76
N TYR A 21 1.84 -6.20 -5.90
CA TYR A 21 1.37 -5.46 -7.08
C TYR A 21 2.03 -5.96 -8.38
N GLN A 22 3.33 -6.28 -8.36
CA GLN A 22 4.04 -6.81 -9.52
C GLN A 22 3.50 -8.15 -10.02
N THR A 23 2.96 -8.99 -9.12
CA THR A 23 2.37 -10.28 -9.53
C THR A 23 1.16 -10.14 -10.45
N ARG A 24 0.56 -8.94 -10.55
CA ARG A 24 -0.68 -8.65 -11.29
C ARG A 24 -1.92 -9.40 -10.81
N LEU A 25 -1.79 -10.24 -9.78
CA LEU A 25 -2.90 -10.97 -9.15
C LEU A 25 -3.66 -10.10 -8.15
N TRP A 26 -2.99 -9.08 -7.59
CA TRP A 26 -3.55 -8.21 -6.56
C TRP A 26 -4.02 -6.88 -7.14
N LYS A 27 -5.31 -6.58 -6.93
CA LYS A 27 -5.87 -5.26 -7.24
C LYS A 27 -5.57 -4.27 -6.11
N VAL A 28 -5.50 -2.98 -6.45
CA VAL A 28 -5.28 -1.88 -5.49
C VAL A 28 -6.31 -1.87 -4.35
N VAL A 29 -7.55 -2.28 -4.62
CA VAL A 29 -8.61 -2.38 -3.59
C VAL A 29 -8.28 -3.46 -2.56
N GLN A 30 -7.85 -4.63 -3.03
CA GLN A 30 -7.49 -5.76 -2.17
C GLN A 30 -6.25 -5.43 -1.34
N LEU A 31 -5.27 -4.71 -1.92
CA LEU A 31 -4.10 -4.23 -1.18
C LEU A 31 -4.51 -3.22 -0.09
N ALA A 32 -5.41 -2.29 -0.40
CA ALA A 32 -5.89 -1.32 0.57
C ALA A 32 -6.60 -2.00 1.75
N GLU A 33 -7.44 -3.00 1.48
CA GLU A 33 -8.13 -3.79 2.51
C GLU A 33 -7.14 -4.64 3.31
N HIS A 34 -6.23 -5.34 2.65
CA HIS A 34 -5.25 -6.24 3.29
C HIS A 34 -4.29 -5.50 4.23
N PHE A 35 -3.84 -4.30 3.84
CA PHE A 35 -2.95 -3.48 4.67
C PHE A 35 -3.72 -2.49 5.55
N HIS A 36 -5.06 -2.56 5.60
CA HIS A 36 -5.94 -1.67 6.37
C HIS A 36 -5.65 -0.17 6.13
N VAL A 37 -5.36 0.19 4.88
CA VAL A 37 -5.05 1.55 4.45
C VAL A 37 -6.04 2.06 3.42
N SER A 38 -6.04 3.36 3.19
CA SER A 38 -6.82 3.94 2.11
C SER A 38 -6.17 3.66 0.74
N ARG A 39 -6.99 3.57 -0.31
CA ARG A 39 -6.51 3.41 -1.69
C ARG A 39 -5.51 4.50 -2.13
N PRO A 40 -5.69 5.80 -1.76
CA PRO A 40 -4.68 6.83 -2.01
C PRO A 40 -3.31 6.49 -1.43
N THR A 41 -3.25 5.93 -0.23
CA THR A 41 -1.98 5.50 0.39
C THR A 41 -1.28 4.43 -0.45
N ILE A 42 -2.02 3.45 -0.99
CA ILE A 42 -1.43 2.45 -1.91
C ILE A 42 -0.86 3.12 -3.15
N TYR A 43 -1.59 4.06 -3.77
CA TYR A 43 -1.08 4.78 -4.94
C TYR A 43 0.19 5.59 -4.63
N ASP A 44 0.27 6.24 -3.47
CA ASP A 44 1.48 6.95 -3.03
C ASP A 44 2.66 6.01 -2.84
N VAL A 45 2.44 4.82 -2.27
CA VAL A 45 3.49 3.78 -2.12
C VAL A 45 3.98 3.31 -3.48
N LEU A 46 3.07 2.97 -4.39
CA LEU A 46 3.41 2.52 -5.75
C LEU A 46 4.14 3.61 -6.55
N LYS A 47 3.73 4.87 -6.39
CA LYS A 47 4.38 6.02 -7.02
C LYS A 47 5.82 6.19 -6.53
N ARG A 48 6.05 6.03 -5.23
CA ARG A 48 7.38 6.11 -4.61
C ARG A 48 8.27 4.91 -4.94
N ALA A 49 7.69 3.74 -5.19
CA ALA A 49 8.46 2.53 -5.56
C ALA A 49 8.89 2.53 -7.04
N ARG A 50 8.27 3.36 -7.88
CA ARG A 50 8.62 3.51 -9.31
C ARG A 50 9.72 4.56 -9.56
N LEU A 51 9.98 5.43 -8.60
CA LEU A 51 11.05 6.44 -8.61
C LEU A 51 12.30 5.87 -7.93
#